data_AF-A0A6L3SYY6-F1
#
_entry.id   AF-A0A6L3SYY6-F1
#
_cell.length_a   1.000
_cell.length_b   1.000
_cell.length_c   1.000
_cell.angle_alpha   90.00
_cell.angle_beta   90.00
_cell.angle_gamma   90.00
#
_symmetry.space_group_name_H-M   'P 1'
#
loop_
_entity.id
_entity.type
_entity.pdbx_description
1 polymer ?
#
loop_
_entity_poly.entity_id
_entity_poly.type
_entity_poly.pdbx_seq_one_letter_code
_entity_poly.pdbx_strand_id
1 'polypeptide(L)'
;MSTETPEQAKARLADARADAKFVHELHHKALLGNVPVITNLGTEAIKTAILINGGTAAALLTFVGKERLIQQPNIVWALQCFAVGLMFGAAAAMLAYVTQFFYGTAHASMKYFTEHPYVRSTRGSRICEGFAIFTHMCCAGCVFAAYGYAVYAFYNAGLTLSALTLPPKP
;
A
#
# COMPACT_ATOMS: atom_id res chain seq x y z
N MET A 1 41.74 -14.19 37.80
CA MET A 1 41.21 -13.41 36.67
C MET A 1 42.25 -13.53 35.56
N SER A 2 41.99 -14.36 34.54
CA SER A 2 42.97 -14.54 33.44
C SER A 2 42.98 -13.29 32.58
N THR A 3 44.13 -12.61 32.49
CA THR A 3 44.30 -11.45 31.61
C THR A 3 44.39 -11.95 30.17
N GLU A 4 43.42 -11.55 29.35
CA GLU A 4 43.40 -11.82 27.92
C GLU A 4 44.67 -11.29 27.27
N THR A 5 45.35 -12.10 26.44
CA THR A 5 46.55 -11.62 25.75
C THR A 5 46.17 -10.61 24.66
N PRO A 6 47.05 -9.65 24.32
CA PRO A 6 46.78 -8.70 23.23
C PRO A 6 46.47 -9.39 21.88
N GLU A 7 46.98 -10.60 21.67
CA GLU A 7 46.72 -11.42 20.49
C GLU A 7 45.31 -12.00 20.49
N GLN A 8 44.86 -12.56 21.62
CA GLN A 8 43.49 -13.04 21.80
C GLN A 8 42.46 -11.91 21.60
N ALA A 9 42.75 -10.72 22.14
CA ALA A 9 41.88 -9.56 21.98
C ALA A 9 41.76 -9.11 20.50
N LYS A 10 42.86 -9.16 19.74
CA LYS A 10 42.86 -8.85 18.30
C LYS A 10 42.06 -9.87 17.49
N ALA A 11 42.24 -11.16 17.78
CA ALA A 11 41.49 -12.23 17.12
C ALA A 11 39.97 -12.07 17.35
N ARG A 12 39.54 -11.86 18.61
CA ARG A 12 38.14 -11.62 18.96
C ARG A 12 37.54 -10.41 18.23
N LEU A 13 38.31 -9.32 18.10
CA LEU A 13 37.87 -8.12 17.36
C LEU A 13 37.76 -8.36 15.86
N ALA A 14 38.63 -9.20 15.29
CA ALA A 14 38.56 -9.58 13.88
C ALA A 14 37.32 -10.43 13.61
N ASP A 15 37.04 -11.41 14.47
CA ASP A 15 35.86 -12.27 14.38
C ASP A 15 34.57 -11.45 14.51
N ALA A 16 34.47 -10.57 15.53
CA ALA A 16 33.31 -9.70 15.72
C ALA A 16 33.07 -8.76 14.52
N ARG A 17 34.13 -8.31 13.84
CA ARG A 17 34.03 -7.50 12.62
C ARG A 17 33.55 -8.31 11.43
N ALA A 18 33.98 -9.56 11.30
CA ALA A 18 33.51 -10.45 10.24
C ALA A 18 32.01 -10.75 10.39
N ASP A 19 31.59 -11.06 11.62
CA ASP A 19 30.17 -11.28 11.95
C ASP A 19 29.32 -10.04 11.68
N ALA A 20 29.79 -8.86 12.11
CA ALA A 20 29.08 -7.61 11.87
C ALA A 20 28.87 -7.35 10.37
N LYS A 21 29.92 -7.53 9.55
CA LYS A 21 29.83 -7.37 8.09
C LYS A 21 28.83 -8.34 7.48
N PHE A 22 28.88 -9.62 7.87
CA PHE A 22 27.95 -10.63 7.39
C PHE A 22 26.49 -10.25 7.69
N VAL A 23 26.21 -9.80 8.92
CA VAL A 23 24.86 -9.37 9.31
C VAL A 23 24.43 -8.10 8.57
N HIS A 24 25.32 -7.13 8.35
CA HIS A 24 25.03 -5.92 7.58
C HIS A 24 24.68 -6.26 6.13
N GLU A 25 25.43 -7.16 5.49
CA GLU A 25 25.14 -7.63 4.14
C GLU A 25 23.82 -8.40 4.06
N LEU A 26 23.56 -9.28 5.02
CA LEU A 26 22.31 -10.04 5.08
C LEU A 26 21.10 -9.11 5.26
N HIS A 27 21.21 -8.12 6.14
CA HIS A 27 20.18 -7.12 6.35
C HIS A 27 19.93 -6.29 5.09
N HIS A 28 21.00 -5.86 4.41
CA HIS A 28 20.89 -5.13 3.14
C HIS A 28 20.21 -5.97 2.05
N LYS A 29 20.60 -7.24 1.90
CA LYS A 29 19.96 -8.17 0.96
C LYS A 29 18.48 -8.40 1.28
N ALA A 30 18.13 -8.57 2.56
CA ALA A 30 16.74 -8.74 2.97
C ALA A 30 15.89 -7.50 2.65
N LEU A 31 16.42 -6.29 2.87
CA LEU A 31 15.74 -5.04 2.50
C LEU A 31 15.54 -4.94 0.99
N LEU A 32 16.58 -5.18 0.20
CA LEU A 32 16.51 -5.12 -1.27
C LEU A 32 15.57 -6.19 -1.85
N GLY A 33 15.49 -7.36 -1.23
CA GLY A 33 14.62 -8.44 -1.68
C GLY A 33 13.15 -8.22 -1.33
N ASN A 34 12.85 -7.79 -0.11
CA ASN A 34 11.47 -7.77 0.39
C ASN A 34 10.72 -6.47 0.05
N VAL A 35 11.40 -5.32 0.01
CA VAL A 35 10.75 -4.03 -0.23
C VAL A 35 10.01 -4.02 -1.58
N PRO A 36 10.62 -4.40 -2.73
CA PRO A 36 9.94 -4.39 -4.01
C PRO A 36 8.71 -5.31 -4.06
N VAL A 37 8.79 -6.48 -3.42
CA VAL A 37 7.71 -7.47 -3.40
C VAL A 37 6.47 -6.90 -2.73
N ILE A 38 6.66 -6.32 -1.54
CA ILE A 38 5.56 -5.74 -0.75
C ILE A 38 4.98 -4.52 -1.46
N THR A 39 5.82 -3.65 -2.02
CA THR A 39 5.35 -2.46 -2.73
C THR A 39 4.60 -2.80 -4.01
N ASN A 40 5.01 -3.84 -4.73
CA ASN A 40 4.35 -4.26 -5.97
C ASN A 40 2.94 -4.78 -5.69
N LEU A 41 2.77 -5.65 -4.69
CA LEU A 41 1.45 -6.17 -4.32
C LEU A 41 0.47 -5.05 -3.93
N GLY A 42 0.92 -4.10 -3.10
CA GLY A 42 0.10 -2.94 -2.73
C GLY A 42 -0.25 -2.05 -3.92
N THR A 43 0.71 -1.85 -4.84
CA THR A 43 0.51 -1.05 -6.05
C THR A 43 -0.50 -1.69 -6.99
N GLU A 44 -0.46 -3.02 -7.15
CA GLU A 44 -1.45 -3.74 -7.96
C GLU A 44 -2.85 -3.62 -7.37
N ALA A 45 -3.01 -3.76 -6.05
CA ALA A 45 -4.31 -3.58 -5.39
C ALA A 45 -4.91 -2.17 -5.64
N ILE A 46 -4.08 -1.12 -5.60
CA ILE A 46 -4.49 0.26 -5.89
C ILE A 46 -4.89 0.41 -7.36
N LYS A 47 -4.09 -0.12 -8.30
CA LYS A 47 -4.40 -0.10 -9.73
C LYS A 47 -5.73 -0.79 -10.02
N THR A 48 -5.96 -1.97 -9.43
CA THR A 48 -7.22 -2.70 -9.58
C THR A 48 -8.40 -1.90 -9.05
N ALA A 49 -8.29 -1.25 -7.88
CA ALA A 49 -9.35 -0.40 -7.34
C ALA A 49 -9.68 0.78 -8.27
N ILE A 50 -8.67 1.44 -8.83
CA ILE A 50 -8.82 2.53 -9.81
C ILE A 50 -9.50 2.02 -11.09
N LEU A 51 -9.01 0.91 -11.64
CA LEU A 51 -9.53 0.32 -12.88
C LEU A 51 -10.97 -0.15 -12.75
N ILE A 52 -11.36 -0.76 -11.62
CA ILE A 52 -12.73 -1.19 -11.39
C ILE A 52 -13.66 0.02 -11.35
N ASN A 53 -13.31 1.06 -10.57
CA ASN A 53 -14.16 2.25 -10.46
C ASN A 53 -14.24 3.01 -11.79
N GLY A 54 -13.11 3.34 -12.40
CA GLY A 54 -13.06 4.10 -13.66
C GLY A 54 -13.60 3.32 -14.85
N GLY A 55 -13.19 2.06 -15.00
CA GLY A 55 -13.61 1.19 -16.11
C GLY A 55 -15.09 0.86 -16.06
N THR A 56 -15.65 0.62 -14.87
CA THR A 56 -17.09 0.37 -14.72
C THR A 56 -17.90 1.62 -14.98
N ALA A 57 -17.48 2.77 -14.47
CA ALA A 57 -18.16 4.04 -14.77
C ALA A 57 -18.17 4.33 -16.27
N ALA A 58 -17.04 4.11 -16.97
CA ALA A 58 -16.95 4.26 -18.41
C ALA A 58 -17.87 3.28 -19.17
N ALA A 59 -17.90 2.01 -18.75
CA ALA A 59 -18.80 1.00 -19.31
C ALA A 59 -20.28 1.41 -19.10
N LEU A 60 -20.64 1.83 -17.88
CA LEU A 60 -22.00 2.24 -17.55
C LEU A 60 -22.42 3.44 -18.40
N LEU A 61 -21.58 4.48 -18.52
CA LEU A 61 -21.84 5.62 -19.40
C LEU A 61 -22.00 5.21 -20.87
N THR A 62 -21.22 4.26 -21.34
CA THR A 62 -21.29 3.76 -22.72
C THR A 62 -22.61 3.04 -23.01
N PHE A 63 -23.07 2.18 -22.09
CA PHE A 63 -24.30 1.41 -22.28
C PHE A 63 -25.58 2.22 -21.97
N VAL A 64 -25.54 3.07 -20.95
CA VAL A 64 -26.67 3.86 -20.47
C VAL A 64 -26.81 5.18 -21.26
N GLY A 65 -25.76 5.62 -21.96
CA GLY A 65 -25.70 6.81 -22.82
C GLY A 65 -26.83 6.96 -23.86
N LYS A 66 -27.60 5.91 -24.13
CA LYS A 66 -28.82 5.97 -24.93
C LYS A 66 -29.96 6.61 -24.11
N GLU A 67 -29.98 7.94 -24.12
CA GLU A 67 -30.96 8.98 -23.69
C GLU A 67 -32.00 8.72 -22.58
N ARG A 68 -32.56 7.51 -22.41
CA ARG A 68 -33.62 7.23 -21.42
C ARG A 68 -33.11 6.61 -20.12
N LEU A 69 -31.92 6.01 -20.11
CA LEU A 69 -31.39 5.30 -18.94
C LEU A 69 -30.61 6.20 -17.97
N ILE A 70 -29.96 7.27 -18.46
CA ILE A 70 -29.20 8.21 -17.61
C ILE A 70 -30.12 8.99 -16.68
N GLN A 71 -31.39 9.18 -17.06
CA GLN A 71 -32.37 9.90 -16.25
C GLN A 71 -32.78 9.13 -14.98
N GLN A 72 -32.38 7.86 -14.84
CA GLN A 72 -32.65 7.08 -13.63
C GLN A 72 -31.73 7.56 -12.49
N PRO A 73 -32.29 8.06 -11.37
CA PRO A 73 -31.51 8.67 -10.29
C PRO A 73 -30.48 7.70 -9.68
N ASN A 74 -30.81 6.41 -9.63
CA ASN A 74 -29.92 5.37 -9.13
C ASN A 74 -28.67 5.16 -10.00
N ILE A 75 -28.77 5.39 -11.32
CA ILE A 75 -27.61 5.29 -12.23
C ILE A 75 -26.68 6.48 -12.02
N VAL A 76 -27.23 7.69 -11.89
CA VAL A 76 -26.46 8.89 -11.54
C VAL A 76 -25.76 8.71 -10.20
N TRP A 77 -26.47 8.19 -9.21
CA TRP A 77 -25.92 7.90 -7.89
C TRP A 77 -24.79 6.84 -7.93
N ALA A 78 -24.97 5.78 -8.72
CA ALA A 78 -23.92 4.78 -8.93
C ALA A 78 -22.66 5.39 -9.59
N LEU A 79 -22.83 6.25 -10.59
CA LEU A 79 -21.71 6.98 -11.22
C LEU A 79 -20.98 7.89 -10.23
N GLN A 80 -21.72 8.60 -9.37
CA GLN A 80 -21.12 9.40 -8.31
C GLN A 80 -20.32 8.53 -7.32
N CYS A 81 -20.86 7.36 -6.94
CA CYS A 81 -20.15 6.42 -6.08
C CYS A 81 -18.85 5.91 -6.72
N PHE A 82 -18.86 5.56 -8.01
CA PHE A 82 -17.64 5.19 -8.74
C PHE A 82 -16.62 6.34 -8.79
N ALA A 83 -17.07 7.58 -8.99
CA ALA A 83 -16.18 8.75 -8.97
C ALA A 83 -15.53 8.95 -7.59
N VAL A 84 -16.31 8.80 -6.51
CA VAL A 84 -15.77 8.86 -5.14
C VAL A 84 -14.78 7.72 -4.89
N GLY A 85 -15.11 6.49 -5.31
CA GLY A 85 -14.20 5.35 -5.23
C GLY A 85 -12.89 5.57 -6.00
N LEU A 86 -12.96 6.21 -7.17
CA LEU A 86 -11.78 6.61 -7.94
C LEU A 86 -10.90 7.63 -7.20
N MET A 87 -11.51 8.63 -6.54
CA MET A 87 -10.79 9.61 -5.71
C MET A 87 -10.06 8.93 -4.54
N PHE A 88 -10.70 7.96 -3.88
CA PHE A 88 -10.03 7.15 -2.86
C PHE A 88 -8.87 6.32 -3.42
N GLY A 89 -9.03 5.74 -4.61
CA GLY A 89 -7.93 5.05 -5.31
C GLY A 89 -6.74 5.97 -5.62
N ALA A 90 -6.99 7.19 -6.10
CA ALA A 90 -5.96 8.18 -6.36
C ALA A 90 -5.26 8.65 -5.06
N ALA A 91 -6.03 8.90 -4.00
CA ALA A 91 -5.48 9.23 -2.68
C ALA A 91 -4.63 8.09 -2.12
N ALA A 92 -5.06 6.83 -2.29
CA ALA A 92 -4.27 5.66 -1.90
C ALA A 92 -2.94 5.60 -2.65
N ALA A 93 -2.92 5.89 -3.96
CA ALA A 93 -1.68 5.94 -4.74
C ALA A 93 -0.70 6.99 -4.20
N MET A 94 -1.19 8.18 -3.85
CA MET A 94 -0.37 9.24 -3.23
C MET A 94 0.17 8.80 -1.85
N LEU A 95 -0.69 8.23 -1.01
CA LEU A 95 -0.29 7.74 0.33
C LEU A 95 0.69 6.58 0.24
N ALA A 96 0.59 5.71 -0.76
CA ALA A 96 1.55 4.64 -1.00
C ALA A 96 2.95 5.20 -1.31
N TYR A 97 3.04 6.24 -2.13
CA TYR A 97 4.31 6.93 -2.39
C TYR A 97 4.91 7.53 -1.11
N VAL A 98 4.08 8.24 -0.32
CA VAL A 98 4.52 8.82 0.96
C VAL A 98 4.98 7.75 1.94
N THR A 99 4.27 6.62 2.00
CA THR A 99 4.63 5.47 2.83
C THR A 99 5.99 4.90 2.44
N GLN A 100 6.23 4.70 1.13
CA GLN A 100 7.52 4.22 0.61
C GLN A 100 8.66 5.18 0.97
N PHE A 101 8.42 6.49 0.83
CA PHE A 101 9.38 7.53 1.20
C PHE A 101 9.77 7.46 2.68
N PHE A 102 8.80 7.32 3.59
CA PHE A 102 9.08 7.24 5.02
C PHE A 102 9.75 5.93 5.43
N TYR A 103 9.38 4.79 4.87
CA TYR A 103 10.09 3.53 5.12
C TYR A 103 11.54 3.62 4.61
N GLY A 104 11.77 4.16 3.41
CA GLY A 104 13.11 4.39 2.89
C GLY A 104 13.95 5.28 3.81
N THR A 105 13.37 6.38 4.29
CA THR A 105 14.01 7.30 5.23
C THR A 105 14.29 6.66 6.60
N ALA A 106 13.36 5.85 7.10
CA ALA A 106 13.49 5.13 8.36
C ALA A 106 14.67 4.15 8.32
N HIS A 107 14.84 3.42 7.21
CA HIS A 107 15.96 2.51 7.00
C HIS A 107 17.29 3.25 6.78
N ALA A 108 17.29 4.33 6.00
CA ALA A 108 18.48 5.16 5.79
C ALA A 108 19.01 5.79 7.09
N SER A 109 18.12 5.99 8.08
CA SER A 109 18.46 6.59 9.37
C SER A 109 18.96 5.58 10.42
N MET A 110 19.07 4.28 10.09
CA MET A 110 19.60 3.27 11.01
C MET A 110 21.12 3.38 11.13
N LYS A 111 21.66 3.06 12.32
CA LYS A 111 23.10 3.06 12.57
C LYS A 111 23.64 1.64 12.64
N TYR A 112 24.78 1.44 11.99
CA TYR A 112 25.50 0.18 11.93
C TYR A 112 26.63 0.18 12.96
N PHE A 113 26.68 -0.85 13.78
CA PHE A 113 27.68 -1.04 14.83
C PHE A 113 28.40 -2.37 14.65
N THR A 114 29.65 -2.44 15.12
CA THR A 114 30.44 -3.68 15.18
C THR A 114 30.09 -4.54 16.39
N GLU A 115 29.45 -3.95 17.40
CA GLU A 115 29.00 -4.67 18.60
C GLU A 115 27.52 -5.05 18.46
N HIS A 116 27.18 -6.28 18.86
CA HIS A 116 25.80 -6.75 18.85
C HIS A 116 24.91 -5.88 19.78
N PRO A 117 23.67 -5.52 19.39
CA PRO A 117 23.06 -5.72 18.07
C PRO A 117 23.71 -4.83 17.00
N TYR A 118 24.08 -5.46 15.87
CA TYR A 118 24.88 -4.84 14.79
C TYR A 118 24.13 -3.74 14.03
N VAL A 119 22.81 -3.66 14.16
CA VAL A 119 21.95 -2.61 13.59
C VAL A 119 21.07 -2.07 14.70
N ARG A 120 21.04 -0.75 14.88
CA ARG A 120 20.21 -0.10 15.90
C ARG A 120 19.36 0.99 15.27
N SER A 121 18.06 0.97 15.57
CA SER A 121 17.14 2.03 15.19
C SER A 121 17.49 3.31 15.96
N THR A 122 17.63 4.41 15.24
CA THR A 122 17.78 5.75 15.83
C THR A 122 16.42 6.33 16.21
N ARG A 123 16.40 7.40 17.01
CA ARG A 123 15.16 8.13 17.32
C ARG A 123 14.47 8.63 16.05
N GLY A 124 15.24 9.12 15.07
CA GLY A 124 14.71 9.54 13.76
C GLY A 124 14.08 8.38 13.00
N SER A 125 14.79 7.24 12.93
CA SER A 125 14.29 6.01 12.29
C SER A 125 12.93 5.57 12.85
N ARG A 126 12.78 5.53 14.18
CA ARG A 126 11.52 5.15 14.84
C ARG A 126 10.36 6.11 14.57
N ILE A 127 10.63 7.42 14.51
CA ILE A 127 9.59 8.42 14.20
C ILE A 127 9.14 8.25 12.75
N CYS A 128 10.08 8.14 11.81
CA CYS A 128 9.76 7.89 10.40
C CYS A 128 9.00 6.58 10.19
N GLU A 129 9.40 5.51 10.90
CA GLU A 129 8.70 4.23 10.89
C GLU A 129 7.26 4.36 11.39
N GLY A 130 7.04 5.08 12.50
CA GLY A 130 5.68 5.37 13.00
C GLY A 130 4.82 6.11 11.98
N PHE A 131 5.37 7.13 11.32
CA PHE A 131 4.66 7.84 10.24
C PHE A 131 4.38 6.94 9.04
N ALA A 132 5.33 6.08 8.65
CA ALA A 132 5.16 5.14 7.56
C ALA A 132 4.02 4.15 7.83
N ILE A 133 3.95 3.61 9.05
CA ILE A 133 2.86 2.71 9.47
C ILE A 133 1.52 3.44 9.42
N PHE A 134 1.45 4.66 9.96
CA PHE A 134 0.23 5.46 9.94
C PHE A 134 -0.27 5.72 8.50
N THR A 135 0.61 6.20 7.61
CA THR A 135 0.22 6.47 6.22
C THR A 135 -0.13 5.19 5.47
N HIS A 136 0.51 4.07 5.79
CA HIS A 136 0.17 2.75 5.24
C HIS A 136 -1.25 2.31 5.63
N MET A 137 -1.62 2.49 6.90
CA MET A 137 -2.97 2.18 7.38
C MET A 137 -4.03 3.07 6.71
N CYS A 138 -3.75 4.36 6.54
CA CYS A 138 -4.62 5.26 5.77
C CYS A 138 -4.75 4.82 4.31
N CYS A 139 -3.64 4.45 3.66
CA CYS A 139 -3.64 3.93 2.29
C CYS A 139 -4.52 2.68 2.16
N ALA A 140 -4.35 1.70 3.04
CA ALA A 140 -5.17 0.49 3.07
C ALA A 140 -6.66 0.84 3.28
N GLY A 141 -6.97 1.76 4.20
CA GLY A 141 -8.31 2.28 4.42
C GLY A 141 -8.94 2.89 3.16
N CYS A 142 -8.18 3.71 2.42
CA CYS A 142 -8.65 4.26 1.14
C CYS A 142 -8.92 3.18 0.10
N VAL A 143 -8.09 2.14 0.00
CA VAL A 143 -8.33 1.00 -0.92
C VAL A 143 -9.61 0.25 -0.54
N PHE A 144 -9.82 -0.06 0.74
CA PHE A 144 -11.05 -0.70 1.19
C PHE A 144 -12.29 0.18 0.95
N ALA A 145 -12.19 1.49 1.19
CA ALA A 145 -13.26 2.43 0.87
C ALA A 145 -13.57 2.42 -0.64
N ALA A 146 -12.55 2.47 -1.50
CA ALA A 146 -12.72 2.42 -2.95
C ALA A 146 -13.43 1.15 -3.43
N TYR A 147 -13.10 -0.01 -2.85
CA TYR A 147 -13.82 -1.26 -3.12
C TYR A 147 -15.26 -1.23 -2.58
N GLY A 148 -15.46 -0.69 -1.38
CA GLY A 148 -16.79 -0.54 -0.78
C GLY A 148 -17.73 0.31 -1.66
N TYR A 149 -17.24 1.45 -2.15
CA TYR A 149 -17.99 2.29 -3.08
C TYR A 149 -18.27 1.59 -4.41
N ALA A 150 -17.32 0.84 -4.95
CA ALA A 150 -17.54 0.07 -6.17
C ALA A 150 -18.65 -0.97 -5.99
N VAL A 151 -18.59 -1.79 -4.93
CA VAL A 151 -19.61 -2.81 -4.62
C VAL A 151 -20.97 -2.17 -4.43
N TYR A 152 -21.04 -1.07 -3.67
CA TYR A 152 -22.29 -0.35 -3.45
C TYR A 152 -22.86 0.25 -4.75
N ALA A 153 -22.02 0.81 -5.62
CA ALA A 153 -22.43 1.32 -6.91
C ALA A 153 -22.95 0.21 -7.84
N PHE A 154 -22.27 -0.94 -7.89
CA PHE A 154 -22.72 -2.11 -8.64
C PHE A 154 -24.09 -2.59 -8.19
N TYR A 155 -24.32 -2.67 -6.88
CA TYR A 155 -25.60 -3.10 -6.32
C TYR A 155 -26.74 -2.18 -6.78
N ASN A 156 -26.57 -0.86 -6.65
CA ASN A 156 -27.59 0.12 -7.04
C ASN A 156 -27.84 0.16 -8.55
N ALA A 157 -26.78 0.08 -9.35
CA ALA A 157 -26.89 0.00 -10.81
C ALA A 157 -27.59 -1.29 -11.25
N GLY A 158 -27.22 -2.42 -10.66
CA GLY A 158 -27.79 -3.74 -10.95
C GLY A 158 -29.28 -3.82 -10.63
N LEU A 159 -29.70 -3.30 -9.46
CA LEU A 159 -31.13 -3.22 -9.12
C LEU A 159 -31.92 -2.43 -10.17
N THR A 160 -31.40 -1.29 -10.59
CA THR A 160 -32.06 -0.42 -11.57
C THR A 160 -32.16 -1.08 -12.94
N LEU A 161 -31.08 -1.72 -13.40
CA LEU A 161 -31.07 -2.45 -14.67
C LEU A 161 -32.01 -3.65 -14.64
N SER A 162 -32.09 -4.38 -13.54
CA SER A 162 -33.02 -5.51 -13.39
C SER A 162 -34.49 -5.08 -13.42
N ALA A 163 -34.81 -3.91 -12.86
CA ALA A 163 -36.16 -3.36 -12.90
C ALA A 163 -36.58 -2.97 -14.32
N LEU A 164 -35.62 -2.61 -15.18
CA LEU A 164 -35.86 -2.24 -16.58
C LEU A 164 -35.98 -3.43 -17.53
N THR A 165 -35.42 -4.59 -17.17
CA THR A 165 -35.49 -5.80 -18.00
C THR A 165 -36.74 -6.65 -17.72
N LEU A 166 -37.44 -6.42 -16.61
CA LEU A 166 -38.70 -7.10 -16.32
C LEU A 166 -39.84 -6.56 -17.21
N PRO A 167 -40.67 -7.44 -17.79
CA PRO A 167 -41.85 -7.01 -18.55
C PRO A 167 -42.81 -6.25 -17.63
N PRO A 168 -43.56 -5.26 -18.16
CA PRO A 168 -44.55 -4.53 -17.37
C PRO A 168 -45.55 -5.53 -16.78
N LYS A 169 -45.83 -5.42 -15.46
CA LYS A 169 -46.90 -6.20 -14.85
C LYS A 169 -48.23 -5.80 -15.52
N PRO A 170 -49.04 -6.77 -15.97
CA PRO A 170 -50.33 -6.52 -16.59
C PRO A 170 -51.33 -5.86 -15.63
#